data_AF-A0A662SET6-F1
#
_entry.id   AF-A0A662SET6-F1
#
_cell.length_a   1.000
_cell.length_b   1.000
_cell.length_c   1.000
_cell.angle_alpha   90.00
_cell.angle_beta   90.00
_cell.angle_gamma   90.00
#
_symmetry.space_group_name_H-M   'P 1'
#
loop_
_entity.id
_entity.type
_entity.pdbx_description
1 polymer ?
#
loop_
_entity_poly.entity_id
_entity_poly.type
_entity_poly.pdbx_seq_one_letter_code
_entity_poly.pdbx_strand_id
1 'polypeptide(L)'
;MARNEEKLNKINELIAIYVFNWHIHEGAWFDDAAHYKEEACDWDPATDIRDAWMVVDKFEFFGFNKSYMGERRDILYYASFMLDPGKWTTGETECLAICLAALTAKGINIEGLRI
;
A
#
# COMPACT_ATOMS: atom_id res chain seq x y z
N MET A 1 -6.83 -18.54 2.94
CA MET A 1 -5.84 -17.99 3.89
C MET A 1 -4.49 -17.78 3.20
N ALA A 2 -3.80 -18.84 2.74
CA ALA A 2 -2.50 -18.71 2.03
C ALA A 2 -2.49 -17.77 0.80
N ARG A 3 -3.57 -17.75 0.00
CA ARG A 3 -3.68 -16.87 -1.18
C ARG A 3 -3.78 -15.38 -0.84
N ASN A 4 -4.26 -15.03 0.35
CA ASN A 4 -4.40 -13.63 0.78
C ASN A 4 -3.06 -13.13 1.32
N GLU A 5 -2.35 -13.98 2.05
CA GLU A 5 -1.01 -13.69 2.55
C GLU A 5 0.00 -13.46 1.41
N GLU A 6 -0.04 -14.30 0.36
CA GLU A 6 0.78 -14.08 -0.85
C GLU A 6 0.49 -12.73 -1.52
N LYS A 7 -0.78 -12.34 -1.59
CA LYS A 7 -1.17 -11.03 -2.14
C LYS A 7 -0.71 -9.87 -1.27
N LEU A 8 -0.84 -9.96 0.05
CA LEU A 8 -0.38 -8.92 0.99
C LEU A 8 1.14 -8.74 0.89
N ASN A 9 1.90 -9.85 0.91
CA ASN A 9 3.35 -9.82 0.71
C ASN A 9 3.71 -9.20 -0.64
N LYS A 10 2.96 -9.52 -1.70
CA LYS A 10 3.21 -8.91 -3.01
C LYS A 10 2.94 -7.41 -3.01
N ILE A 11 1.90 -6.95 -2.31
CA ILE A 11 1.61 -5.52 -2.16
C ILE A 11 2.77 -4.84 -1.43
N ASN A 12 3.25 -5.38 -0.30
CA ASN A 12 4.38 -4.82 0.45
C ASN A 12 5.63 -4.66 -0.42
N GLU A 13 5.98 -5.72 -1.17
CA GLU A 13 7.10 -5.71 -2.12
C GLU A 13 6.95 -4.61 -3.19
N LEU A 14 5.74 -4.46 -3.75
CA LEU A 14 5.48 -3.42 -4.74
C LEU A 14 5.55 -2.01 -4.14
N ILE A 15 5.14 -1.80 -2.89
CA ILE A 15 5.31 -0.49 -2.23
C ILE A 15 6.80 -0.19 -2.04
N ALA A 16 7.58 -1.16 -1.58
CA ALA A 16 9.04 -1.01 -1.41
C ALA A 16 9.67 -0.51 -2.71
N ILE A 17 9.36 -1.20 -3.81
CA ILE A 17 9.94 -0.92 -5.12
C ILE A 17 9.45 0.40 -5.71
N TYR A 18 8.13 0.62 -5.78
CA TYR A 18 7.57 1.72 -6.60
C TYR A 18 7.31 3.00 -5.81
N VAL A 19 7.24 2.95 -4.49
CA VAL A 19 6.99 4.11 -3.64
C VAL A 19 8.28 4.57 -2.95
N PHE A 20 9.10 3.63 -2.47
CA PHE A 20 10.31 3.92 -1.72
C PHE A 20 11.60 3.75 -2.53
N ASN A 21 11.51 3.21 -3.75
CA ASN A 21 12.65 2.84 -4.59
C ASN A 21 13.65 1.94 -3.86
N TRP A 22 13.12 0.96 -3.13
CA TRP A 22 13.93 -0.08 -2.50
C TRP A 22 14.05 -1.30 -3.41
N HIS A 23 15.21 -1.93 -3.37
CA HIS A 23 15.55 -3.09 -4.20
C HIS A 23 16.14 -4.19 -3.34
N ILE A 24 15.88 -5.44 -3.72
CA ILE A 24 16.50 -6.60 -3.08
C ILE A 24 17.82 -6.90 -3.79
N HIS A 25 18.92 -6.94 -3.02
CA HIS A 25 20.20 -7.45 -3.45
C HIS A 25 20.69 -8.50 -2.44
N GLU A 26 20.97 -9.72 -2.91
CA GLU A 26 21.44 -10.84 -2.08
C GLU A 26 20.57 -11.12 -0.83
N GLY A 27 19.25 -10.89 -0.93
CA GLY A 27 18.31 -11.14 0.16
C GLY A 27 18.18 -10.00 1.18
N ALA A 28 18.83 -8.86 0.95
CA ALA A 28 18.72 -7.65 1.76
C ALA A 28 18.16 -6.49 0.93
N TRP A 29 17.47 -5.55 1.60
CA TRP A 29 16.88 -4.37 0.98
C TRP A 29 17.83 -3.17 0.99
N PHE A 30 17.87 -2.45 -0.12
CA PHE A 30 18.68 -1.24 -0.31
C PHE A 30 17.89 -0.16 -1.03
N ASP A 31 18.19 1.12 -0.79
CA ASP A 31 17.69 2.22 -1.63
C ASP A 31 18.55 2.45 -2.89
N ASP A 32 18.11 3.36 -3.76
CA ASP A 32 18.83 3.75 -4.99
C ASP A 32 20.27 4.26 -4.74
N ALA A 33 20.57 4.73 -3.52
CA ALA A 33 21.91 5.16 -3.12
C ALA A 33 22.74 4.03 -2.48
N ALA A 34 22.26 2.78 -2.57
CA ALA A 34 22.84 1.58 -1.99
C ALA A 34 22.95 1.61 -0.45
N HIS A 35 22.12 2.40 0.23
CA HIS A 35 22.03 2.31 1.69
C HIS A 35 21.14 1.13 2.09
N TYR A 36 21.67 0.30 2.98
CA TYR A 36 20.92 -0.79 3.59
C TYR A 36 19.68 -0.27 4.33
N LYS A 37 18.55 -0.97 4.17
CA LYS A 37 17.28 -0.69 4.84
C LYS A 37 16.91 -1.86 5.74
N GLU A 38 17.42 -1.81 6.97
CA GLU A 38 17.09 -2.79 8.01
C GLU A 38 15.58 -2.87 8.25
N GLU A 39 14.92 -1.72 8.23
CA GLU A 39 13.48 -1.56 8.45
C GLU A 39 12.66 -2.42 7.47
N ALA A 40 13.14 -2.62 6.24
CA ALA A 40 12.42 -3.36 5.20
C ALA A 40 12.28 -4.87 5.48
N CYS A 41 13.01 -5.42 6.45
CA CYS A 41 12.92 -6.84 6.82
C CYS A 41 11.62 -7.17 7.57
N ASP A 42 11.12 -6.23 8.39
CA ASP A 42 9.89 -6.39 9.19
C ASP A 42 8.77 -5.43 8.73
N TRP A 43 8.98 -4.73 7.62
CA TRP A 43 8.06 -3.72 7.10
C TRP A 43 6.86 -4.37 6.40
N ASP A 44 5.66 -4.08 6.91
CA ASP A 44 4.40 -4.69 6.45
C ASP A 44 3.29 -3.64 6.29
N PRO A 45 3.42 -2.70 5.34
CA PRO A 45 2.46 -1.60 5.18
C PRO A 45 1.06 -2.05 4.74
N ALA A 46 0.87 -3.27 4.24
CA ALA A 46 -0.44 -3.80 3.90
C ALA A 46 -1.23 -4.26 5.14
N THR A 47 -0.58 -4.48 6.30
CA THR A 47 -1.25 -4.92 7.53
C THR A 47 -0.94 -4.07 8.77
N ASP A 48 0.23 -3.41 8.87
CA ASP A 48 0.59 -2.49 9.95
C ASP A 48 0.32 -1.03 9.55
N ILE A 49 -0.50 -0.35 10.36
CA ILE A 49 -0.92 1.02 10.07
C ILE A 49 0.22 2.05 10.19
N ARG A 50 1.23 1.79 11.02
CA ARG A 50 2.38 2.70 11.19
C ARG A 50 3.21 2.70 9.92
N ASP A 51 3.45 1.51 9.37
CA ASP A 51 4.16 1.31 8.11
C ASP A 51 3.36 1.88 6.93
N ALA A 52 2.04 1.67 6.92
CA ALA A 52 1.15 2.26 5.93
C ALA A 52 1.21 3.80 5.94
N TRP A 53 1.33 4.42 7.12
CA TRP A 53 1.46 5.88 7.23
C TRP A 53 2.80 6.39 6.69
N MET A 54 3.87 5.62 6.76
CA MET A 54 5.12 5.98 6.10
C MET A 54 4.95 6.07 4.56
N VAL A 55 4.03 5.28 3.98
CA VAL A 55 3.65 5.37 2.56
C VAL A 55 2.98 6.71 2.29
N VAL A 56 2.11 7.17 3.18
CA VAL A 56 1.42 8.46 3.05
C VAL A 56 2.41 9.62 2.97
N ASP A 57 3.45 9.60 3.81
CA ASP A 57 4.49 10.64 3.85
C ASP A 57 5.31 10.76 2.55
N LYS A 58 5.17 9.81 1.61
CA LYS A 58 5.83 9.86 0.29
C LYS A 58 5.06 10.64 -0.77
N PHE A 59 3.87 11.12 -0.46
CA PHE A 59 3.01 11.83 -1.41
C PHE A 59 2.63 13.21 -0.87
N GLU A 60 2.48 14.19 -1.76
CA GLU A 60 2.11 15.56 -1.39
C GLU A 60 0.64 15.69 -0.95
N PHE A 61 -0.22 14.80 -1.45
CA PHE A 61 -1.67 14.84 -1.23
C PHE A 61 -2.14 13.48 -0.75
N PHE A 62 -3.00 13.47 0.26
CA PHE A 62 -3.66 12.26 0.72
C PHE A 62 -5.11 12.55 1.09
N GLY A 63 -6.01 11.81 0.45
CA GLY A 63 -7.42 11.77 0.79
C GLY A 63 -7.77 10.41 1.39
N PHE A 64 -8.52 10.42 2.49
CA PHE A 64 -8.98 9.22 3.16
C PHE A 64 -10.45 9.34 3.56
N ASN A 65 -11.23 8.29 3.32
CA ASN A 65 -12.61 8.20 3.74
C ASN A 65 -12.96 6.78 4.19
N LYS A 66 -13.85 6.68 5.18
CA LYS A 66 -14.41 5.43 5.66
C LYS A 66 -15.91 5.46 5.43
N SER A 67 -16.43 4.46 4.74
CA SER A 67 -17.87 4.32 4.49
C SER A 67 -18.40 3.00 5.01
N TYR A 68 -19.66 3.01 5.43
CA TYR A 68 -20.42 1.84 5.83
C TYR A 68 -21.35 1.46 4.69
N MET A 69 -21.15 0.27 4.11
CA MET A 69 -21.97 -0.18 2.99
C MET A 69 -23.14 -1.05 3.48
N GLY A 70 -24.33 -0.43 3.48
CA GLY A 70 -25.63 -1.12 3.60
C GLY A 70 -25.90 -1.86 4.92
N GLU A 71 -26.88 -2.76 4.88
CA GLU A 71 -27.39 -3.52 6.04
C GLU A 71 -26.37 -4.49 6.66
N ARG A 72 -25.27 -4.78 5.95
CA ARG A 72 -24.27 -5.80 6.33
C ARG A 72 -23.19 -5.30 7.29
N ARG A 73 -23.13 -3.99 7.58
CA ARG A 73 -22.08 -3.36 8.42
C ARG A 73 -20.64 -3.58 7.92
N ASP A 74 -20.45 -3.95 6.66
CA ASP A 74 -19.13 -4.05 6.07
C ASP A 74 -18.54 -2.64 5.93
N ILE A 75 -17.31 -2.49 6.44
CA ILE A 75 -16.57 -1.24 6.39
C ILE A 75 -15.70 -1.26 5.14
N LEU A 76 -15.81 -0.23 4.31
CA LEU A 76 -14.87 0.01 3.21
C LEU A 76 -14.07 1.28 3.48
N TYR A 77 -12.77 1.18 3.24
CA TYR A 77 -11.84 2.28 3.31
C TYR A 77 -11.49 2.74 1.91
N TYR A 78 -11.52 4.04 1.71
CA TYR A 78 -11.23 4.71 0.45
C TYR A 78 -10.00 5.57 0.67
N ALA A 79 -9.00 5.41 -0.18
CA ALA A 79 -7.81 6.24 -0.17
C ALA A 79 -7.49 6.76 -1.59
N SER A 80 -6.90 7.94 -1.67
CA SER A 80 -6.35 8.47 -2.91
C SER A 80 -5.14 9.36 -2.64
N PHE A 81 -4.14 9.27 -3.51
CA PHE A 81 -2.97 10.17 -3.54
C PHE A 81 -3.00 11.12 -4.74
N MET A 82 -4.15 11.21 -5.43
CA MET A 82 -4.34 12.07 -6.58
C MET A 82 -5.43 13.09 -6.28
N LEU A 83 -5.27 14.31 -6.79
CA LEU A 83 -6.30 15.35 -6.73
C LEU A 83 -7.53 15.04 -7.60
N ASP A 84 -7.49 13.97 -8.39
CA ASP A 84 -8.58 13.53 -9.25
C ASP A 84 -9.64 12.77 -8.42
N PRO A 85 -10.85 13.33 -8.21
CA PRO A 85 -11.90 12.72 -7.41
C PRO A 85 -12.43 11.40 -8.00
N GLY A 86 -12.07 11.03 -9.23
CA GLY A 86 -12.44 9.75 -9.84
C GLY A 86 -11.54 8.58 -9.46
N LYS A 87 -10.40 8.80 -8.78
CA LYS A 87 -9.37 7.78 -8.56
C LYS A 87 -9.19 7.40 -7.10
N TRP A 88 -10.31 7.12 -6.43
CA TRP A 88 -10.29 6.51 -5.11
C TRP A 88 -10.11 5.00 -5.25
N THR A 89 -9.21 4.46 -4.43
CA THR A 89 -8.99 3.04 -4.31
C THR A 89 -9.61 2.54 -3.01
N THR A 90 -10.24 1.38 -3.07
CA THR A 90 -10.91 0.76 -1.92
C THR A 90 -10.09 -0.39 -1.35
N GLY A 91 -10.13 -0.54 -0.03
CA GLY A 91 -9.62 -1.71 0.70
C GLY A 91 -10.53 -2.10 1.86
N GLU A 92 -10.46 -3.37 2.26
CA GLU A 92 -11.18 -3.89 3.44
C GLU A 92 -10.56 -3.42 4.76
N THR A 93 -9.30 -2.99 4.73
CA THR A 93 -8.58 -2.36 5.84
C THR A 93 -8.00 -1.01 5.42
N GLU A 94 -7.67 -0.17 6.40
CA GLU A 94 -7.04 1.13 6.18
C GLU A 94 -5.70 0.95 5.47
N CYS A 95 -4.84 0.07 6.01
CA CYS A 95 -3.53 -0.29 5.47
C CYS A 95 -3.60 -0.70 4.00
N LEU A 96 -4.55 -1.57 3.66
CA LEU A 96 -4.72 -2.06 2.30
C LEU A 96 -5.20 -0.95 1.35
N ALA A 97 -6.16 -0.11 1.76
CA ALA A 97 -6.64 0.99 0.94
C ALA A 97 -5.50 1.97 0.61
N ILE A 98 -4.67 2.32 1.60
CA ILE A 98 -3.50 3.18 1.45
C ILE A 98 -2.52 2.58 0.44
N CYS A 99 -2.10 1.33 0.64
CA CYS A 99 -1.12 0.70 -0.24
C CYS A 99 -1.63 0.62 -1.69
N LEU A 100 -2.87 0.17 -1.89
CA LEU A 100 -3.44 0.07 -3.22
C LEU A 100 -3.60 1.45 -3.89
N ALA A 101 -3.94 2.50 -3.14
CA ALA A 101 -3.98 3.87 -3.64
C ALA A 101 -2.59 4.36 -4.07
N ALA A 102 -1.55 4.06 -3.28
CA ALA A 102 -0.18 4.47 -3.58
C ALA A 102 0.33 3.80 -4.86
N LEU A 103 0.09 2.49 -5.02
CA LEU A 103 0.42 1.76 -6.25
C LEU A 103 -0.34 2.31 -7.47
N THR A 104 -1.62 2.62 -7.30
CA THR A 104 -2.42 3.24 -8.36
C THR A 104 -1.85 4.61 -8.77
N ALA A 105 -1.43 5.43 -7.80
CA ALA A 105 -0.81 6.74 -8.06
C ALA A 105 0.55 6.62 -8.77
N LYS A 106 1.26 5.49 -8.61
CA LYS A 106 2.47 5.14 -9.37
C LYS A 106 2.18 4.47 -10.72
N GLY A 107 0.90 4.34 -11.10
CA GLY A 107 0.49 3.76 -12.38
C GLY A 107 0.50 2.23 -12.43
N ILE A 108 0.56 1.56 -11.28
CA ILE A 108 0.55 0.08 -11.19
C ILE A 108 -0.89 -0.44 -11.22
N ASN A 109 -1.16 -1.44 -12.06
CA ASN A 109 -2.47 -2.10 -12.11
C ASN A 109 -2.68 -3.00 -10.88
N ILE A 110 -3.72 -2.72 -10.10
CA ILE A 110 -4.03 -3.42 -8.85
C ILE A 110 -5.18 -4.43 -8.94
N GLU A 111 -5.79 -4.66 -10.12
CA GLU A 111 -6.96 -5.54 -10.25
C GLU A 111 -6.71 -6.96 -9.73
N GLY A 112 -5.50 -7.50 -9.93
CA GLY A 112 -5.10 -8.82 -9.42
C GLY A 112 -4.75 -8.87 -7.92
N LEU A 113 -4.62 -7.71 -7.27
CA LEU A 113 -4.14 -7.57 -5.90
C LEU A 113 -5.27 -7.34 -4.88
N ARG A 114 -6.48 -7.03 -5.34
CA ARG A 114 -7.65 -6.90 -4.46
C ARG A 114 -7.93 -8.24 -3.78
N ILE A 115 -8.22 -8.17 -2.48
CA ILE A 115 -8.50 -9.31 -1.61
C ILE A 115 -10.01 -9.39 -1.40
#